data_AF-A0A2S3UJL6-F1
#
_entry.id   AF-A0A2S3UJL6-F1
#
_cell.length_a   1.000
_cell.length_b   1.000
_cell.length_c   1.000
_cell.angle_alpha   90.00
_cell.angle_beta   90.00
_cell.angle_gamma   90.00
#
_symmetry.space_group_name_H-M   'P 1'
#
loop_
_entity.id
_entity.type
_entity.pdbx_description
1 polymer ?
#
loop_
_entity_poly.entity_id
_entity_poly.type
_entity_poly.pdbx_seq_one_letter_code
_entity_poly.pdbx_strand_id
1 'polypeptide(L)'
;MPVSSHRLNYVWRTVLWVCNAVLLIALGLTGLFIYLEGGWAKPVFRDAAEAFRHGTIGTEVMPLPVALVLPDLFPHHFQPGGQDAGSWVEQFGFLDDPENPDGLPVGFTATNYRPQSAAPSPVPFVALTCSLCHTTDLRTSDGGTPARVLGPGSVSINLFAWLDAFQASLLERQPAAPGDAEADAPFALTVDAITAAYEDKTGESLGLMQRVMIGVWLGQIRDRMEENISRFDAPYGNGRSRDEDVTPTGPTRTLAFRTLLRNVMNYPANDLPIHSKIATIYNQGWRERAQFDGSISNPEARSSLAAVAAGATDVNLANPEIVHNIRKAIEYTITLAPPRFEEIFPDAARPDPEAVRRGQAVYREYCMTCHGDRSGQSWEPGERTHEVIPVVEIGTDPERVMFRHYGEMPDALYRYFPKDHPFALDRSQIFPQPEDADNSDIRGYVAGPIDGAFLRAPYLHNASVLTLAELINLEPRRSQFYRGQNLYDTDRVGFASPPRRDALRYFQFDTSAPGNANTGHDYPWTIDDPERDPAALADLLAYLKTL
;
A
#
# COMPACT_ATOMS: atom_id res chain seq x y z
N MET A 1 -7.19 -34.83 66.06
CA MET A 1 -7.69 -33.76 66.96
C MET A 1 -8.81 -33.02 66.22
N PRO A 2 -10.00 -32.85 66.80
CA PRO A 2 -11.08 -32.11 66.14
C PRO A 2 -10.71 -30.62 66.10
N VAL A 3 -10.59 -30.05 64.90
CA VAL A 3 -10.40 -28.61 64.74
C VAL A 3 -11.71 -27.93 65.14
N SER A 4 -11.69 -27.03 66.13
CA SER A 4 -12.92 -26.34 66.55
C SER A 4 -13.42 -25.43 65.41
N SER A 5 -14.73 -25.43 65.18
CA SER A 5 -15.39 -24.58 64.18
C SER A 5 -15.00 -23.11 64.28
N HIS A 6 -14.68 -22.64 65.49
CA HIS A 6 -14.19 -21.29 65.75
C HIS A 6 -12.82 -21.00 65.12
N ARG A 7 -11.86 -21.95 65.18
CA ARG A 7 -10.56 -21.78 64.52
C ARG A 7 -10.72 -21.80 63.00
N LEU A 8 -11.59 -22.66 62.48
CA LEU A 8 -11.90 -22.70 61.04
C LEU A 8 -12.51 -21.38 60.56
N ASN A 9 -13.48 -20.82 61.31
CA ASN A 9 -14.12 -19.55 60.99
C ASN A 9 -13.15 -18.36 61.08
N TYR A 10 -12.22 -18.37 62.03
CA TYR A 10 -11.18 -17.33 62.12
C TYR A 10 -10.23 -17.38 60.92
N VAL A 11 -9.74 -18.58 60.57
CA VAL A 11 -8.90 -18.78 59.37
C VAL A 11 -9.63 -18.34 58.11
N TRP A 12 -10.89 -18.75 57.93
CA TRP A 12 -11.71 -18.35 56.77
C TRP A 12 -11.92 -16.84 56.68
N ARG A 13 -12.19 -16.17 57.82
CA ARG A 13 -12.29 -14.71 57.85
C ARG A 13 -10.99 -14.04 57.46
N THR A 14 -9.85 -14.48 58.01
CA THR A 14 -8.54 -13.93 57.65
C THR A 14 -8.24 -14.13 56.17
N VAL A 15 -8.52 -15.32 55.63
CA VAL A 15 -8.38 -15.60 54.19
C VAL A 15 -9.25 -14.65 53.36
N LEU A 16 -10.52 -14.46 53.72
CA LEU A 16 -11.42 -13.53 53.03
C LEU A 16 -10.92 -12.08 53.09
N TRP A 17 -10.40 -11.62 54.24
CA TRP A 17 -9.81 -10.28 54.37
C TRP A 17 -8.57 -10.12 53.47
N VAL A 18 -7.70 -11.12 53.42
CA VAL A 18 -6.53 -11.11 52.53
C VAL A 18 -6.96 -11.11 51.08
N CYS A 19 -7.91 -11.95 50.68
CA CYS A 19 -8.46 -11.97 49.33
C CYS A 19 -9.06 -10.60 48.93
N ASN A 20 -9.84 -9.97 49.80
CA ASN A 20 -10.41 -8.65 49.55
C ASN A 20 -9.32 -7.57 49.46
N ALA A 21 -8.29 -7.61 50.32
CA ALA A 21 -7.18 -6.68 50.27
C ALA A 21 -6.38 -6.82 48.96
N VAL A 22 -6.08 -8.06 48.55
CA VAL A 22 -5.42 -8.34 47.26
C VAL A 22 -6.26 -7.84 46.10
N LEU A 23 -7.58 -8.06 46.12
CA LEU A 23 -8.49 -7.56 45.09
C LEU A 23 -8.50 -6.02 45.03
N LEU A 24 -8.57 -5.34 46.18
CA LEU A 24 -8.54 -3.87 46.25
C LEU A 24 -7.20 -3.30 45.76
N ILE A 25 -6.08 -3.93 46.12
CA ILE A 25 -4.76 -3.55 45.62
C ILE A 25 -4.68 -3.75 44.11
N ALA A 26 -5.15 -4.89 43.60
CA ALA A 26 -5.18 -5.16 42.17
C ALA A 26 -6.03 -4.12 41.42
N LEU A 27 -7.22 -3.77 41.93
CA LEU A 27 -8.07 -2.72 41.35
C LEU A 27 -7.37 -1.35 41.38
N GLY A 28 -6.70 -1.01 42.48
CA GLY A 28 -5.93 0.23 42.60
C GLY A 28 -4.75 0.30 41.62
N LEU A 29 -4.01 -0.80 41.47
CA LEU A 29 -2.91 -0.91 40.51
C LEU A 29 -3.42 -0.85 39.06
N THR A 30 -4.53 -1.52 38.75
CA THR A 30 -5.16 -1.43 37.42
C THR A 30 -5.63 -0.01 37.11
N GLY A 31 -6.26 0.67 38.07
CA GLY A 31 -6.67 2.07 37.91
C GLY A 31 -5.49 3.01 37.70
N LEU A 32 -4.40 2.82 38.44
CA LEU A 32 -3.15 3.55 38.24
C LEU A 32 -2.53 3.26 36.87
N PHE A 33 -2.54 2.00 36.43
CA PHE A 33 -2.03 1.61 35.12
C PHE A 33 -2.81 2.29 34.00
N ILE A 34 -4.15 2.25 34.03
CA ILE A 34 -5.00 2.92 33.03
C ILE A 34 -4.73 4.43 33.00
N TYR A 35 -4.56 5.05 34.17
CA TYR A 35 -4.23 6.46 34.26
C TYR A 35 -2.87 6.79 33.62
N LEU A 36 -1.84 5.97 33.88
CA LEU A 36 -0.52 6.14 33.26
C LEU A 36 -0.54 5.85 31.75
N GLU A 37 -1.26 4.81 31.35
CA GLU A 37 -1.45 4.40 29.95
C GLU A 37 -2.10 5.52 29.14
N GLY A 38 -3.11 6.20 29.69
CA GLY A 38 -3.73 7.37 29.06
C GLY A 38 -2.77 8.53 28.79
N GLY A 39 -1.61 8.58 29.45
CA GLY A 39 -0.57 9.57 29.22
C GLY A 39 0.49 9.18 28.21
N TRP A 40 0.51 7.92 27.73
CA TRP A 40 1.55 7.42 26.83
C TRP A 40 1.38 7.87 25.38
N ALA A 41 0.14 8.16 24.96
CA ALA A 41 -0.15 8.69 23.64
C ALA A 41 -0.73 10.10 23.74
N LYS A 42 -0.23 11.02 22.93
CA LYS A 42 -0.76 12.38 22.79
C LYS A 42 -1.22 12.56 21.34
N PRO A 43 -2.53 12.60 21.09
CA PRO A 43 -3.06 12.74 19.74
C PRO A 43 -2.52 13.98 19.02
N VAL A 44 -2.04 13.81 17.78
CA VAL A 44 -1.57 14.91 16.93
C VAL A 44 -2.53 15.12 15.76
N PHE A 45 -3.37 16.16 15.86
CA PHE A 45 -4.32 16.51 14.81
C PHE A 45 -3.66 17.42 13.78
N ARG A 46 -3.40 16.88 12.59
CA ARG A 46 -2.68 17.54 11.48
C ARG A 46 -3.63 18.27 10.53
N ASP A 47 -3.10 19.18 9.72
CA ASP A 47 -3.86 19.72 8.58
C ASP A 47 -3.95 18.70 7.42
N ALA A 48 -4.62 19.07 6.33
CA ALA A 48 -4.89 18.16 5.21
C ALA A 48 -3.61 17.59 4.57
N ALA A 49 -2.62 18.44 4.28
CA ALA A 49 -1.39 18.02 3.61
C ALA A 49 -0.48 17.24 4.57
N GLU A 50 -0.37 17.68 5.82
CA GLU A 50 0.45 17.01 6.83
C GLU A 50 -0.16 15.67 7.26
N ALA A 51 -1.49 15.57 7.35
CA ALA A 51 -2.16 14.30 7.59
C ALA A 51 -1.91 13.30 6.46
N PHE A 52 -1.93 13.77 5.21
CA PHE A 52 -1.63 12.94 4.05
C PHE A 52 -0.17 12.43 4.06
N ARG A 53 0.79 13.29 4.42
CA ARG A 53 2.23 12.96 4.39
C ARG A 53 2.70 12.17 5.61
N HIS A 54 2.28 12.58 6.80
CA HIS A 54 2.86 12.15 8.08
C HIS A 54 1.83 11.59 9.07
N GLY A 55 0.53 11.63 8.74
CA GLY A 55 -0.54 11.06 9.56
C GLY A 55 -0.62 9.54 9.41
N THR A 56 -0.62 8.83 10.54
CA THR A 56 -0.86 7.37 10.55
C THR A 56 -2.24 7.03 9.98
N ILE A 57 -2.29 5.94 9.21
CA ILE A 57 -3.54 5.32 8.73
C ILE A 57 -3.96 4.11 9.59
N GLY A 58 -3.36 3.93 10.78
CA GLY A 58 -3.70 2.87 11.72
C GLY A 58 -3.03 1.53 11.42
N THR A 59 -1.85 1.56 10.81
CA THR A 59 -1.08 0.39 10.35
C THR A 59 0.18 0.16 11.19
N GLU A 60 0.17 0.51 12.48
CA GLU A 60 1.32 0.28 13.36
C GLU A 60 1.81 -1.19 13.26
N VAL A 61 3.07 -1.39 12.85
CA VAL A 61 3.65 -2.71 12.53
C VAL A 61 4.63 -3.19 13.60
N MET A 62 5.61 -2.35 13.93
CA MET A 62 6.74 -2.73 14.81
C MET A 62 7.23 -1.55 15.65
N PRO A 63 7.85 -1.79 16.83
CA PRO A 63 8.46 -0.73 17.62
C PRO A 63 9.55 0.00 16.83
N LEU A 64 9.63 1.32 16.96
CA LEU A 64 10.63 2.15 16.28
C LEU A 64 12.08 1.68 16.54
N PRO A 65 12.49 1.31 17.78
CA PRO A 65 13.83 0.77 17.99
C PRO A 65 14.14 -0.47 17.17
N VAL A 66 13.14 -1.32 16.94
CA VAL A 66 13.29 -2.52 16.09
C VAL A 66 13.45 -2.09 14.64
N ALA A 67 12.58 -1.20 14.14
CA ALA A 67 12.64 -0.71 12.77
C ALA A 67 14.01 -0.13 12.38
N LEU A 68 14.64 0.58 13.30
CA LEU A 68 15.92 1.24 13.06
C LEU A 68 17.10 0.26 12.93
N VAL A 69 17.04 -0.92 13.57
CA VAL A 69 18.18 -1.86 13.63
C VAL A 69 17.95 -3.13 12.82
N LEU A 70 16.71 -3.43 12.47
CA LEU A 70 16.36 -4.69 11.81
C LEU A 70 17.12 -4.91 10.47
N PRO A 71 17.28 -3.89 9.59
CA PRO A 71 18.08 -4.06 8.37
C PRO A 71 19.57 -4.33 8.63
N ASP A 72 20.11 -3.83 9.75
CA ASP A 72 21.53 -4.01 10.11
C ASP A 72 21.78 -5.38 10.75
N LEU A 73 20.78 -5.90 11.50
CA LEU A 73 20.81 -7.23 12.09
C LEU A 73 20.61 -8.35 11.05
N PHE A 74 19.84 -8.09 10.00
CA PHE A 74 19.48 -9.08 8.96
C PHE A 74 19.77 -8.56 7.53
N PRO A 75 21.03 -8.20 7.22
CA PRO A 75 21.37 -7.60 5.93
C PRO A 75 21.12 -8.55 4.75
N HIS A 76 21.15 -9.87 4.94
CA HIS A 76 20.82 -10.84 3.88
C HIS A 76 19.35 -10.80 3.46
N HIS A 77 18.43 -10.36 4.33
CA HIS A 77 17.02 -10.16 3.99
C HIS A 77 16.78 -8.76 3.41
N PHE A 78 17.38 -7.73 4.01
CA PHE A 78 17.06 -6.33 3.67
C PHE A 78 17.97 -5.69 2.62
N GLN A 79 19.17 -6.22 2.42
CA GLN A 79 20.15 -5.76 1.44
C GLN A 79 20.69 -6.94 0.63
N PRO A 80 19.82 -7.75 -0.02
CA PRO A 80 20.24 -8.97 -0.72
C PRO A 80 21.19 -8.68 -1.90
N GLY A 81 21.18 -7.45 -2.45
CA GLY A 81 22.14 -7.03 -3.46
C GLY A 81 23.48 -6.55 -2.93
N GLY A 82 23.69 -6.58 -1.61
CA GLY A 82 24.86 -6.01 -0.94
C GLY A 82 24.83 -4.48 -0.90
N GLN A 83 25.86 -3.88 -0.31
CA GLN A 83 25.97 -2.42 -0.12
C GLN A 83 26.12 -1.67 -1.45
N ASP A 84 26.71 -2.30 -2.47
CA ASP A 84 26.91 -1.70 -3.80
C ASP A 84 25.58 -1.50 -4.55
N ALA A 85 24.53 -2.22 -4.18
CA ALA A 85 23.19 -2.10 -4.75
C ALA A 85 22.34 -1.00 -4.09
N GLY A 86 22.92 -0.23 -3.17
CA GLY A 86 22.26 0.83 -2.42
C GLY A 86 21.76 0.40 -1.04
N SER A 87 21.15 1.34 -0.33
CA SER A 87 20.55 1.07 0.99
C SER A 87 19.34 0.14 0.89
N TRP A 88 18.88 -0.41 2.01
CA TRP A 88 17.63 -1.18 2.02
C TRP A 88 16.43 -0.35 1.52
N VAL A 89 16.43 0.97 1.79
CA VAL A 89 15.40 1.90 1.31
C VAL A 89 15.34 1.86 -0.22
N GLU A 90 16.50 1.97 -0.88
CA GLU A 90 16.63 1.94 -2.33
C GLU A 90 16.32 0.55 -2.92
N GLN A 91 16.79 -0.53 -2.29
CA GLN A 91 16.62 -1.92 -2.77
C GLN A 91 15.17 -2.42 -2.70
N PHE A 92 14.33 -1.82 -1.86
CA PHE A 92 12.87 -2.03 -1.84
C PHE A 92 12.10 -0.91 -2.54
N GLY A 93 12.78 0.08 -3.11
CA GLY A 93 12.19 1.18 -3.86
C GLY A 93 11.36 2.14 -3.02
N PHE A 94 11.62 2.20 -1.71
CA PHE A 94 11.17 3.30 -0.87
C PHE A 94 11.95 4.58 -1.23
N LEU A 95 11.46 5.71 -0.72
CA LEU A 95 12.04 7.02 -0.99
C LEU A 95 12.66 7.57 0.30
N ASP A 96 13.86 8.14 0.20
CA ASP A 96 14.51 8.79 1.35
C ASP A 96 13.72 10.01 1.81
N ASP A 97 13.65 10.19 3.13
CA ASP A 97 13.04 11.35 3.78
C ASP A 97 14.00 11.91 4.84
N PRO A 98 14.95 12.77 4.44
CA PRO A 98 15.92 13.33 5.38
C PRO A 98 15.29 14.31 6.38
N GLU A 99 14.04 14.73 6.15
CA GLU A 99 13.28 15.61 7.04
C GLU A 99 12.51 14.84 8.12
N ASN A 100 12.40 13.51 7.99
CA ASN A 100 11.75 12.67 8.97
C ASN A 100 12.59 12.60 10.27
N PRO A 101 12.07 13.06 11.41
CA PRO A 101 12.84 13.14 12.66
C PRO A 101 13.23 11.77 13.22
N ASP A 102 12.52 10.71 12.81
CA ASP A 102 12.77 9.34 13.25
C ASP A 102 13.70 8.58 12.29
N GLY A 103 14.21 9.22 11.23
CA GLY A 103 15.09 8.59 10.23
C GLY A 103 14.40 7.51 9.39
N LEU A 104 13.07 7.61 9.24
CA LEU A 104 12.25 6.69 8.47
C LEU A 104 12.03 7.22 7.03
N PRO A 105 11.86 6.35 6.02
CA PRO A 105 11.63 6.79 4.65
C PRO A 105 10.24 7.42 4.46
N VAL A 106 10.02 8.07 3.30
CA VAL A 106 8.73 8.68 2.96
C VAL A 106 7.61 7.67 3.12
N GLY A 107 6.53 8.09 3.77
CA GLY A 107 5.37 7.24 3.99
C GLY A 107 5.40 6.43 5.28
N PHE A 108 6.46 6.54 6.07
CA PHE A 108 6.56 5.95 7.40
C PHE A 108 6.50 7.05 8.46
N THR A 109 5.84 6.75 9.57
CA THR A 109 5.68 7.67 10.71
C THR A 109 5.72 6.90 12.02
N ALA A 110 6.20 7.51 13.10
CA ALA A 110 6.16 6.91 14.42
C ALA A 110 4.95 7.41 15.22
N THR A 111 4.25 6.51 15.90
CA THR A 111 3.11 6.82 16.77
C THR A 111 3.22 6.10 18.10
N ASN A 112 2.58 6.62 19.14
CA ASN A 112 2.49 5.95 20.44
C ASN A 112 1.26 5.04 20.53
N TYR A 113 0.94 4.32 19.45
CA TYR A 113 -0.17 3.38 19.41
C TYR A 113 0.33 1.95 19.23
N ARG A 114 -0.35 0.99 19.85
CA ARG A 114 -0.04 -0.43 19.69
C ARG A 114 -0.70 -0.98 18.42
N PRO A 115 -0.03 -1.92 17.71
CA PRO A 115 -0.60 -2.63 16.58
C PRO A 115 -1.98 -3.23 16.90
N GLN A 116 -2.88 -3.24 15.92
CA GLN A 116 -4.21 -3.87 15.95
C GLN A 116 -5.25 -3.29 16.92
N SER A 117 -4.84 -2.50 17.92
CA SER A 117 -5.72 -2.00 18.99
C SER A 117 -5.79 -0.48 19.08
N ALA A 118 -4.83 0.23 18.47
CA ALA A 118 -4.59 1.66 18.66
C ALA A 118 -4.52 2.09 20.15
N ALA A 119 -4.27 1.16 21.06
CA ALA A 119 -4.15 1.49 22.48
C ALA A 119 -2.80 2.19 22.74
N PRO A 120 -2.73 3.14 23.69
CA PRO A 120 -1.50 3.88 23.94
C PRO A 120 -0.29 2.97 24.25
N SER A 121 0.88 3.41 23.82
CA SER A 121 2.15 2.70 23.99
C SER A 121 3.23 3.66 24.49
N PRO A 122 4.01 3.28 25.52
CA PRO A 122 5.16 4.08 25.97
C PRO A 122 6.35 3.94 25.02
N VAL A 123 6.27 3.02 24.06
CA VAL A 123 7.25 2.82 22.98
C VAL A 123 6.62 3.26 21.67
N PRO A 124 7.27 4.12 20.88
CA PRO A 124 6.76 4.46 19.56
C PRO A 124 6.77 3.24 18.65
N PHE A 125 5.75 3.11 17.81
CA PHE A 125 5.60 2.11 16.76
C PHE A 125 5.59 2.78 15.40
N VAL A 126 6.19 2.12 14.42
CA VAL A 126 6.20 2.56 13.03
C VAL A 126 4.87 2.19 12.38
N ALA A 127 4.22 3.17 11.76
CA ALA A 127 3.03 3.05 10.96
C ALA A 127 3.27 3.62 9.56
N LEU A 128 2.33 3.33 8.65
CA LEU A 128 2.34 3.85 7.28
C LEU A 128 1.44 5.08 7.16
N THR A 129 1.69 5.89 6.13
CA THR A 129 0.87 7.05 5.76
C THR A 129 0.45 6.94 4.29
N CYS A 130 -0.46 7.82 3.83
CA CYS A 130 -0.89 7.82 2.43
C CYS A 130 0.25 8.10 1.45
N SER A 131 1.27 8.87 1.87
CA SER A 131 2.40 9.25 1.01
C SER A 131 3.30 8.08 0.64
N LEU A 132 3.27 6.96 1.38
CA LEU A 132 4.01 5.75 1.01
C LEU A 132 3.63 5.27 -0.39
N CYS A 133 2.32 5.19 -0.62
CA CYS A 133 1.75 4.67 -1.85
C CYS A 133 1.56 5.78 -2.90
N HIS A 134 1.35 7.02 -2.46
CA HIS A 134 0.95 8.13 -3.34
C HIS A 134 2.02 9.22 -3.49
N THR A 135 3.29 8.83 -3.44
CA THR A 135 4.45 9.68 -3.74
C THR A 135 5.40 8.94 -4.66
N THR A 136 6.01 9.64 -5.60
CA THR A 136 7.00 9.05 -6.49
C THR A 136 8.12 10.03 -6.82
N ASP A 137 9.27 9.47 -7.19
CA ASP A 137 10.41 10.21 -7.73
C ASP A 137 10.55 9.91 -9.20
N LEU A 138 10.55 10.95 -10.03
CA LEU A 138 10.75 10.84 -11.46
C LEU A 138 12.15 11.36 -11.82
N ARG A 139 12.92 10.57 -12.55
CA ARG A 139 14.28 10.91 -13.00
C ARG A 139 14.36 10.75 -14.51
N THR A 140 14.98 11.67 -15.23
CA THR A 140 15.18 11.57 -16.69
C THR A 140 16.58 11.09 -17.07
N SER A 141 17.51 11.04 -16.10
CA SER A 141 18.89 10.60 -16.30
C SER A 141 19.46 9.94 -15.04
N ASP A 142 20.44 9.05 -15.22
CA ASP A 142 21.13 8.39 -14.12
C ASP A 142 21.92 9.42 -13.29
N GLY A 143 21.76 9.37 -11.97
CA GLY A 143 22.38 10.33 -11.04
C GLY A 143 21.77 11.75 -11.08
N GLY A 144 20.76 11.99 -11.91
CA GLY A 144 20.01 13.24 -11.91
C GLY A 144 19.16 13.40 -10.64
N THR A 145 18.97 14.64 -10.19
CA THR A 145 18.09 14.95 -9.06
C THR A 145 16.65 14.54 -9.40
N PRO A 146 16.00 13.67 -8.60
CA PRO A 146 14.63 13.28 -8.86
C PRO A 146 13.66 14.44 -8.63
N ALA A 147 12.64 14.53 -9.48
CA ALA A 147 11.47 15.34 -9.22
C ALA A 147 10.50 14.53 -8.34
N ARG A 148 10.38 14.91 -7.06
CA ARG A 148 9.43 14.31 -6.14
C ARG A 148 8.02 14.84 -6.39
N VAL A 149 7.08 13.94 -6.63
CA VAL A 149 5.70 14.27 -6.97
C VAL A 149 4.73 13.56 -6.03
N LEU A 150 3.83 14.34 -5.43
CA LEU A 150 2.73 13.86 -4.58
C LEU A 150 1.47 13.66 -5.42
N GLY A 151 0.75 12.57 -5.17
CA GLY A 151 -0.49 12.21 -5.84
C GLY A 151 -0.44 11.07 -6.88
N PRO A 152 0.65 10.78 -7.59
CA PRO A 152 0.69 9.61 -8.45
C PRO A 152 0.92 8.36 -7.60
N GLY A 153 0.62 7.18 -8.16
CA GLY A 153 1.02 5.93 -7.50
C GLY A 153 2.55 5.78 -7.50
N SER A 154 3.11 5.29 -6.39
CA SER A 154 4.54 5.02 -6.28
C SER A 154 4.97 3.98 -7.30
N VAL A 155 5.95 4.32 -8.14
CA VAL A 155 6.42 3.49 -9.26
C VAL A 155 7.63 2.63 -8.93
N SER A 156 8.21 2.75 -7.74
CA SER A 156 9.41 2.01 -7.34
C SER A 156 9.16 1.03 -6.19
N ILE A 157 8.18 1.29 -5.33
CA ILE A 157 7.98 0.53 -4.09
C ILE A 157 7.72 -0.96 -4.36
N ASN A 158 8.44 -1.82 -3.64
CA ASN A 158 8.19 -3.25 -3.56
C ASN A 158 7.82 -3.64 -2.13
N LEU A 159 6.63 -3.20 -1.70
CA LEU A 159 6.14 -3.37 -0.33
C LEU A 159 6.03 -4.84 0.09
N PHE A 160 5.62 -5.71 -0.84
CA PHE A 160 5.47 -7.14 -0.54
C PHE A 160 6.80 -7.84 -0.34
N ALA A 161 7.84 -7.48 -1.10
CA ALA A 161 9.19 -7.98 -0.84
C ALA A 161 9.74 -7.49 0.50
N TRP A 162 9.45 -6.24 0.89
CA TRP A 162 9.83 -5.73 2.20
C TRP A 162 9.09 -6.44 3.34
N LEU A 163 7.78 -6.69 3.20
CA LEU A 163 6.99 -7.45 4.17
C LEU A 163 7.50 -8.89 4.31
N ASP A 164 7.89 -9.52 3.20
CA ASP A 164 8.50 -10.85 3.17
C ASP A 164 9.83 -10.89 3.92
N ALA A 165 10.72 -9.92 3.66
CA ALA A 165 11.98 -9.76 4.39
C ALA A 165 11.76 -9.52 5.90
N PHE A 166 10.78 -8.68 6.24
CA PHE A 166 10.37 -8.42 7.62
C PHE A 166 9.88 -9.69 8.31
N GLN A 167 8.96 -10.43 7.70
CA GLN A 167 8.45 -11.70 8.22
C GLN A 167 9.56 -12.75 8.39
N ALA A 168 10.44 -12.87 7.40
CA ALA A 168 11.58 -13.79 7.45
C ALA A 168 12.51 -13.47 8.61
N SER A 169 12.85 -12.20 8.82
CA SER A 169 13.74 -11.78 9.92
C SER A 169 13.17 -12.06 11.32
N LEU A 170 11.84 -12.04 11.45
CA LEU A 170 11.16 -12.32 12.72
C LEU A 170 11.14 -13.81 13.05
N LEU A 171 11.07 -14.65 12.03
CA LEU A 171 10.96 -16.11 12.14
C LEU A 171 12.31 -16.83 12.00
N GLU A 172 13.36 -16.13 11.60
CA GLU A 172 14.70 -16.69 11.50
C GLU A 172 15.18 -17.24 12.85
N ARG A 173 15.70 -18.47 12.83
CA ARG A 173 16.23 -19.17 14.00
C ARG A 173 17.74 -19.30 13.90
N GLN A 174 18.39 -19.33 15.06
CA GLN A 174 19.80 -19.66 15.16
C GLN A 174 20.06 -21.08 14.63
N PRO A 175 21.27 -21.40 14.17
CA PRO A 175 21.62 -22.76 13.77
C PRO A 175 21.34 -23.76 14.91
N ALA A 176 20.62 -24.84 14.60
CA ALA A 176 20.36 -25.91 15.57
C ALA A 176 21.67 -26.63 15.95
N ALA A 177 21.76 -27.05 17.21
CA ALA A 177 22.88 -27.88 17.64
C ALA A 177 22.79 -29.27 16.97
N PRO A 178 23.92 -29.97 16.77
CA PRO A 178 23.90 -31.29 16.15
C PRO A 178 22.99 -32.27 16.92
N GLY A 179 21.91 -32.71 16.28
CA GLY A 179 20.94 -33.66 16.85
C GLY A 179 19.63 -33.03 17.32
N ASP A 180 19.54 -31.71 17.40
CA ASP A 180 18.30 -30.99 17.74
C ASP A 180 17.46 -30.70 16.49
N ALA A 181 16.14 -30.56 16.66
CA ALA A 181 15.27 -30.13 15.57
C ALA A 181 15.44 -28.62 15.32
N GLU A 182 15.46 -28.21 14.04
CA GLU A 182 15.53 -26.79 13.66
C GLU A 182 14.41 -25.94 14.27
N ALA A 183 13.22 -26.52 14.44
CA ALA A 183 12.08 -25.86 15.06
C ALA A 183 12.30 -25.51 16.55
N ASP A 184 13.21 -26.21 17.23
CA ASP A 184 13.51 -25.99 18.65
C ASP A 184 14.60 -24.95 18.87
N ALA A 185 15.33 -24.58 17.82
CA ALA A 185 16.38 -23.56 17.90
C ALA A 185 15.79 -22.18 18.24
N PRO A 186 16.46 -21.37 19.09
CA PRO A 186 15.96 -20.07 19.47
C PRO A 186 15.91 -19.12 18.27
N PHE A 187 14.95 -18.21 18.26
CA PHE A 187 14.90 -17.16 17.25
C PHE A 187 16.13 -16.26 17.29
N ALA A 188 16.58 -15.83 16.11
CA ALA A 188 17.77 -14.98 15.97
C ALA A 188 17.53 -13.56 16.49
N LEU A 189 16.37 -12.97 16.19
CA LEU A 189 16.00 -11.64 16.68
C LEU A 189 15.54 -11.73 18.16
N THR A 190 16.38 -11.27 19.08
CA THR A 190 16.07 -11.23 20.52
C THR A 190 16.03 -9.80 21.04
N VAL A 191 15.41 -9.58 22.20
CA VAL A 191 15.40 -8.27 22.87
C VAL A 191 16.84 -7.79 23.14
N ASP A 192 17.75 -8.70 23.49
CA ASP A 192 19.15 -8.37 23.75
C ASP A 192 19.89 -7.97 22.47
N ALA A 193 19.67 -8.69 21.36
CA ALA A 193 20.24 -8.33 20.06
C ALA A 193 19.75 -6.96 19.59
N ILE A 194 18.45 -6.68 19.72
CA ILE A 194 17.85 -5.38 19.41
C ILE A 194 18.46 -4.29 20.29
N THR A 195 18.57 -4.53 21.59
CA THR A 195 19.11 -3.55 22.55
C THR A 195 20.56 -3.21 22.22
N ALA A 196 21.39 -4.23 21.97
CA ALA A 196 22.80 -4.03 21.65
C ALA A 196 22.98 -3.27 20.33
N ALA A 197 22.27 -3.66 19.27
CA ALA A 197 22.34 -2.97 17.98
C ALA A 197 21.79 -1.54 18.04
N TYR A 198 20.75 -1.30 18.84
CA TYR A 198 20.18 0.03 19.01
C TYR A 198 21.14 0.96 19.76
N GLU A 199 21.79 0.46 20.81
CA GLU A 199 22.80 1.20 21.57
C GLU A 199 24.03 1.52 20.72
N ASP A 200 24.50 0.59 19.91
CA ASP A 200 25.62 0.82 18.96
C ASP A 200 25.27 1.88 17.91
N LYS A 201 24.04 1.82 17.36
CA LYS A 201 23.60 2.73 16.29
C LYS A 201 23.27 4.14 16.77
N THR A 202 22.65 4.28 17.94
CA THR A 202 22.09 5.56 18.43
C THR A 202 22.88 6.17 19.58
N GLY A 203 23.69 5.36 20.29
CA GLY A 203 24.32 5.75 21.55
C GLY A 203 23.38 5.72 22.76
N GLU A 204 22.10 5.33 22.58
CA GLU A 204 21.10 5.26 23.66
C GLU A 204 20.76 3.81 23.99
N SER A 205 20.66 3.48 25.29
CA SER A 205 20.23 2.14 25.71
C SER A 205 18.72 2.08 25.93
N LEU A 206 18.09 0.97 25.53
CA LEU A 206 16.66 0.78 25.76
C LEU A 206 16.35 0.62 27.24
N GLY A 207 15.35 1.37 27.73
CA GLY A 207 14.86 1.25 29.10
C GLY A 207 14.10 -0.06 29.35
N LEU A 208 13.88 -0.41 30.63
CA LEU A 208 13.20 -1.65 31.02
C LEU A 208 11.82 -1.79 30.38
N MET A 209 11.01 -0.72 30.38
CA MET A 209 9.67 -0.74 29.78
C MET A 209 9.73 -1.00 28.27
N GLN A 210 10.69 -0.40 27.56
CA GLN A 210 10.88 -0.64 26.12
C GLN A 210 11.23 -2.10 25.85
N ARG A 211 12.18 -2.67 26.60
CA ARG A 211 12.57 -4.08 26.47
C ARG A 211 11.42 -5.04 26.72
N VAL A 212 10.62 -4.80 27.77
CA VAL A 212 9.43 -5.61 28.07
C VAL A 212 8.41 -5.52 26.93
N MET A 213 8.10 -4.31 26.46
CA MET A 213 7.14 -4.12 25.37
C MET A 213 7.60 -4.75 24.05
N ILE A 214 8.89 -4.65 23.72
CA ILE A 214 9.48 -5.31 22.55
C ILE A 214 9.39 -6.84 22.71
N GLY A 215 9.67 -7.38 23.90
CA GLY A 215 9.56 -8.82 24.16
C GLY A 215 8.13 -9.34 24.01
N VAL A 216 7.14 -8.62 24.55
CA VAL A 216 5.71 -8.96 24.37
C VAL A 216 5.32 -8.88 22.90
N TRP A 217 5.73 -7.82 22.20
CA TRP A 217 5.46 -7.67 20.78
C TRP A 217 6.08 -8.80 19.95
N LEU A 218 7.34 -9.19 20.22
CA LEU A 218 8.01 -10.30 19.53
C LEU A 218 7.25 -11.62 19.67
N GLY A 219 6.76 -11.94 20.88
CA GLY A 219 5.93 -13.13 21.09
C GLY A 219 4.65 -13.08 20.26
N GLN A 220 3.88 -12.00 20.42
CA GLN A 220 2.58 -11.84 19.75
C GLN A 220 2.68 -11.82 18.22
N ILE A 221 3.71 -11.16 17.66
CA ILE A 221 3.86 -11.06 16.21
C ILE A 221 4.28 -12.41 15.61
N ARG A 222 5.14 -13.18 16.29
CA ARG A 222 5.56 -14.51 15.87
C ARG A 222 4.40 -15.50 15.90
N ASP A 223 3.66 -15.55 17.00
CA ASP A 223 2.48 -16.42 17.13
C ASP A 223 1.50 -16.16 15.98
N ARG A 224 1.23 -14.88 15.68
CA ARG A 224 0.36 -14.49 14.56
C ARG A 224 0.92 -14.90 13.20
N MET A 225 2.22 -14.75 12.98
CA MET A 225 2.86 -15.13 11.72
C MET A 225 2.86 -16.64 11.53
N GLU A 226 3.18 -17.43 12.55
CA GLU A 226 3.11 -18.89 12.52
C GLU A 226 1.67 -19.39 12.30
N GLU A 227 0.69 -18.77 12.97
CA GLU A 227 -0.74 -19.05 12.72
C GLU A 227 -1.11 -18.75 11.26
N ASN A 228 -0.74 -17.58 10.73
CA ASN A 228 -1.02 -17.20 9.34
C ASN A 228 -0.35 -18.14 8.32
N ILE A 229 0.87 -18.62 8.58
CA ILE A 229 1.53 -19.60 7.72
C ILE A 229 0.70 -20.88 7.68
N SER A 230 0.31 -21.40 8.85
CA SER A 230 -0.50 -22.64 8.92
C SER A 230 -1.88 -22.48 8.27
N ARG A 231 -2.45 -21.29 8.38
CA ARG A 231 -3.81 -20.98 7.95
C ARG A 231 -3.90 -20.72 6.45
N PHE A 232 -2.90 -20.05 5.90
CA PHE A 232 -2.91 -19.63 4.51
C PHE A 232 -1.98 -20.43 3.63
N ASP A 233 -1.13 -21.32 4.16
CA ASP A 233 -0.11 -22.06 3.39
C ASP A 233 0.78 -21.13 2.55
N ALA A 234 1.19 -20.02 3.17
CA ALA A 234 1.98 -18.96 2.53
C ALA A 234 3.39 -18.94 3.15
N PRO A 235 4.37 -19.69 2.61
CA PRO A 235 5.72 -19.65 3.13
C PRO A 235 6.33 -18.27 2.89
N TYR A 236 6.90 -17.68 3.94
CA TYR A 236 7.63 -16.41 3.89
C TYR A 236 9.15 -16.66 3.85
N GLY A 237 9.88 -15.75 3.22
CA GLY A 237 11.33 -15.67 3.25
C GLY A 237 12.08 -16.21 2.03
N ASN A 238 13.41 -16.20 2.13
CA ASN A 238 14.37 -16.55 1.08
C ASN A 238 14.25 -15.72 -0.21
N GLY A 239 13.70 -14.51 -0.12
CA GLY A 239 13.58 -13.61 -1.27
C GLY A 239 12.56 -14.05 -2.33
N ARG A 240 11.66 -15.00 -2.02
CA ARG A 240 10.65 -15.51 -2.96
C ARG A 240 9.71 -14.44 -3.49
N SER A 241 9.47 -13.37 -2.72
CA SER A 241 8.67 -12.23 -3.19
C SER A 241 9.42 -11.31 -4.16
N ARG A 242 10.73 -11.47 -4.30
CA ARG A 242 11.58 -10.78 -5.29
C ARG A 242 11.78 -11.61 -6.55
N ASP A 243 11.57 -12.92 -6.46
CA ASP A 243 11.71 -13.85 -7.57
C ASP A 243 10.49 -13.70 -8.52
N GLU A 244 10.75 -13.18 -9.72
CA GLU A 244 9.73 -12.98 -10.75
C GLU A 244 9.06 -14.28 -11.22
N ASP A 245 9.74 -15.43 -11.11
CA ASP A 245 9.20 -16.73 -11.49
C ASP A 245 8.26 -17.30 -10.42
N VAL A 246 8.35 -16.79 -9.18
CA VAL A 246 7.55 -17.25 -8.04
C VAL A 246 6.43 -16.27 -7.70
N THR A 247 6.72 -14.96 -7.69
CA THR A 247 5.76 -13.91 -7.33
C THR A 247 5.76 -12.79 -8.39
N PRO A 248 4.86 -12.85 -9.39
CA PRO A 248 4.87 -11.90 -10.52
C PRO A 248 4.35 -10.49 -10.18
N THR A 249 4.30 -10.11 -8.89
CA THR A 249 3.81 -8.78 -8.48
C THR A 249 4.80 -7.69 -8.89
N GLY A 250 6.06 -7.81 -8.46
CA GLY A 250 7.10 -6.81 -8.70
C GLY A 250 6.81 -5.44 -8.06
N PRO A 251 7.65 -4.42 -8.33
CA PRO A 251 7.45 -3.06 -7.83
C PRO A 251 6.17 -2.42 -8.40
N THR A 252 5.69 -1.34 -7.75
CA THR A 252 4.51 -0.54 -8.14
C THR A 252 3.15 -1.24 -7.98
N ARG A 253 3.13 -2.57 -7.82
CA ARG A 253 1.91 -3.37 -7.81
C ARG A 253 1.55 -3.85 -6.42
N THR A 254 0.25 -3.93 -6.21
CA THR A 254 -0.43 -4.33 -4.99
C THR A 254 -1.31 -5.54 -5.26
N LEU A 255 -1.65 -6.24 -4.18
CA LEU A 255 -2.58 -7.36 -4.16
C LEU A 255 -3.74 -7.03 -3.22
N ALA A 256 -4.38 -5.86 -3.40
CA ALA A 256 -5.37 -5.34 -2.46
C ALA A 256 -6.50 -6.34 -2.17
N PHE A 257 -7.04 -7.00 -3.20
CA PHE A 257 -8.08 -8.00 -3.02
C PHE A 257 -7.59 -9.26 -2.30
N ARG A 258 -6.31 -9.64 -2.40
CA ARG A 258 -5.74 -10.76 -1.64
C ARG A 258 -5.76 -10.41 -0.15
N THR A 259 -5.31 -9.21 0.17
CA THR A 259 -5.29 -8.72 1.55
C THR A 259 -6.72 -8.60 2.10
N LEU A 260 -7.67 -8.07 1.33
CA LEU A 260 -9.07 -7.99 1.75
C LEU A 260 -9.69 -9.38 1.96
N LEU A 261 -9.45 -10.34 1.08
CA LEU A 261 -9.92 -11.72 1.25
C LEU A 261 -9.38 -12.35 2.54
N ARG A 262 -8.10 -12.11 2.88
CA ARG A 262 -7.50 -12.61 4.11
C ARG A 262 -8.03 -11.91 5.36
N ASN A 263 -8.08 -10.59 5.35
CA ASN A 263 -8.36 -9.78 6.53
C ASN A 263 -9.86 -9.65 6.83
N VAL A 264 -10.71 -9.65 5.80
CA VAL A 264 -12.15 -9.45 5.93
C VAL A 264 -12.92 -10.77 5.85
N MET A 265 -12.53 -11.65 4.92
CA MET A 265 -13.27 -12.89 4.62
C MET A 265 -12.59 -14.15 5.15
N ASN A 266 -11.38 -14.01 5.71
CA ASN A 266 -10.62 -15.10 6.27
C ASN A 266 -10.19 -16.19 5.27
N TYR A 267 -10.07 -15.86 3.97
CA TYR A 267 -9.69 -16.77 2.88
C TYR A 267 -8.21 -16.69 2.50
N PRO A 268 -7.57 -17.79 2.05
CA PRO A 268 -6.12 -17.84 1.77
C PRO A 268 -5.68 -16.95 0.59
N ALA A 269 -6.40 -16.99 -0.53
CA ALA A 269 -6.18 -16.16 -1.71
C ALA A 269 -4.74 -16.17 -2.30
N ASN A 270 -3.93 -17.21 -2.03
CA ASN A 270 -2.51 -17.26 -2.43
C ASN A 270 -2.29 -17.20 -3.93
N ASP A 271 -3.07 -17.96 -4.68
CA ASP A 271 -2.85 -18.20 -6.12
C ASP A 271 -3.69 -17.28 -7.02
N LEU A 272 -4.22 -16.18 -6.48
CA LEU A 272 -5.04 -15.25 -7.25
C LEU A 272 -4.15 -14.17 -7.91
N PRO A 273 -4.06 -14.10 -9.24
CA PRO A 273 -3.26 -13.11 -9.98
C PRO A 273 -3.96 -11.74 -10.08
N ILE A 274 -4.62 -11.31 -9.02
CA ILE A 274 -5.46 -10.11 -8.90
C ILE A 274 -4.63 -8.84 -8.65
N HIS A 275 -3.63 -8.64 -9.48
CA HIS A 275 -2.67 -7.57 -9.31
C HIS A 275 -3.20 -6.21 -9.77
N SER A 276 -2.77 -5.14 -9.11
CA SER A 276 -3.07 -3.78 -9.58
C SER A 276 -1.99 -2.79 -9.15
N LYS A 277 -1.69 -1.81 -9.99
CA LYS A 277 -0.83 -0.69 -9.60
C LYS A 277 -1.52 0.20 -8.56
N ILE A 278 -0.79 1.14 -8.00
CA ILE A 278 -1.38 2.18 -7.16
C ILE A 278 -2.01 3.25 -8.06
N ALA A 279 -3.29 3.58 -7.82
CA ALA A 279 -4.00 4.60 -8.59
C ALA A 279 -3.53 6.02 -8.25
N THR A 280 -3.68 6.95 -9.20
CA THR A 280 -3.48 8.38 -8.94
C THR A 280 -4.63 8.94 -8.11
N ILE A 281 -4.32 9.90 -7.24
CA ILE A 281 -5.28 10.53 -6.32
C ILE A 281 -5.47 12.03 -6.61
N TYR A 282 -5.28 12.45 -7.85
CA TYR A 282 -5.53 13.82 -8.28
C TYR A 282 -7.01 14.11 -8.50
N ASN A 283 -7.44 15.32 -8.10
CA ASN A 283 -8.78 15.85 -8.27
C ASN A 283 -9.87 14.82 -7.98
N GLN A 284 -9.81 14.17 -6.82
CA GLN A 284 -10.76 13.10 -6.50
C GLN A 284 -12.20 13.62 -6.39
N GLY A 285 -12.40 14.93 -6.24
CA GLY A 285 -13.72 15.56 -6.33
C GLY A 285 -14.36 15.48 -7.73
N TRP A 286 -13.60 15.15 -8.77
CA TRP A 286 -14.14 14.93 -10.13
C TRP A 286 -14.59 13.49 -10.36
N ARG A 287 -14.46 12.59 -9.38
CA ARG A 287 -14.70 11.15 -9.56
C ARG A 287 -15.86 10.69 -8.68
N GLU A 288 -16.87 10.10 -9.30
CA GLU A 288 -18.02 9.50 -8.58
C GLU A 288 -17.75 8.06 -8.12
N ARG A 289 -16.77 7.40 -8.74
CA ARG A 289 -16.42 6.00 -8.52
C ARG A 289 -14.91 5.90 -8.34
N ALA A 290 -14.49 5.10 -7.38
CA ALA A 290 -13.10 4.89 -6.98
C ALA A 290 -12.71 3.41 -7.09
N GLN A 291 -11.40 3.16 -6.97
CA GLN A 291 -10.75 1.89 -7.37
C GLN A 291 -10.80 1.69 -8.89
N PHE A 292 -9.94 0.81 -9.43
CA PHE A 292 -9.89 0.57 -10.88
C PHE A 292 -11.19 -0.07 -11.43
N ASP A 293 -11.86 -0.83 -10.59
CA ASP A 293 -13.12 -1.54 -10.85
C ASP A 293 -14.36 -0.68 -10.52
N GLY A 294 -14.15 0.55 -10.05
CA GLY A 294 -15.24 1.44 -9.67
C GLY A 294 -16.09 0.90 -8.52
N SER A 295 -15.58 0.02 -7.65
CA SER A 295 -16.40 -0.67 -6.64
C SER A 295 -16.86 0.21 -5.50
N ILE A 296 -16.37 1.45 -5.36
CA ILE A 296 -16.70 2.33 -4.23
C ILE A 296 -17.06 3.73 -4.72
N SER A 297 -18.18 4.29 -4.28
CA SER A 297 -18.58 5.68 -4.61
C SER A 297 -18.37 6.70 -3.49
N ASN A 298 -18.05 6.24 -2.27
CA ASN A 298 -17.84 7.12 -1.12
C ASN A 298 -16.33 7.32 -0.80
N PRO A 299 -15.83 8.56 -0.69
CA PRO A 299 -14.41 8.83 -0.40
C PRO A 299 -13.91 8.30 0.96
N GLU A 300 -14.73 8.36 2.01
CA GLU A 300 -14.41 7.80 3.33
C GLU A 300 -14.38 6.28 3.28
N ALA A 301 -15.35 5.64 2.62
CA ALA A 301 -15.35 4.20 2.39
C ALA A 301 -14.10 3.75 1.64
N ARG A 302 -13.75 4.46 0.56
CA ARG A 302 -12.57 4.15 -0.25
C ARG A 302 -11.29 4.23 0.57
N SER A 303 -11.09 5.31 1.32
CA SER A 303 -9.82 5.56 2.02
C SER A 303 -9.67 4.68 3.26
N SER A 304 -10.76 4.46 4.01
CA SER A 304 -10.75 3.53 5.16
C SER A 304 -10.53 2.09 4.71
N LEU A 305 -11.18 1.62 3.64
CA LEU A 305 -10.95 0.27 3.11
C LEU A 305 -9.56 0.12 2.48
N ALA A 306 -8.98 1.18 1.92
CA ALA A 306 -7.58 1.17 1.49
C ALA A 306 -6.62 1.01 2.68
N ALA A 307 -6.91 1.65 3.82
CA ALA A 307 -6.16 1.44 5.06
C ALA A 307 -6.29 0.01 5.58
N VAL A 308 -7.49 -0.59 5.51
CA VAL A 308 -7.71 -2.02 5.84
C VAL A 308 -6.91 -2.94 4.92
N ALA A 309 -6.90 -2.66 3.62
CA ALA A 309 -6.08 -3.39 2.65
C ALA A 309 -4.56 -3.21 2.87
N ALA A 310 -4.15 -2.14 3.57
CA ALA A 310 -2.77 -1.91 4.01
C ALA A 310 -2.46 -2.50 5.40
N GLY A 311 -3.46 -3.04 6.11
CA GLY A 311 -3.29 -3.75 7.38
C GLY A 311 -3.94 -3.11 8.61
N ALA A 312 -4.69 -2.00 8.46
CA ALA A 312 -5.43 -1.40 9.57
C ALA A 312 -6.63 -2.27 9.99
N THR A 313 -6.93 -2.30 11.29
CA THR A 313 -8.13 -2.96 11.82
C THR A 313 -9.29 -1.98 11.99
N ASP A 314 -10.50 -2.50 12.15
CA ASP A 314 -11.66 -1.72 12.62
C ASP A 314 -11.36 -1.02 13.94
N VAL A 315 -10.68 -1.69 14.88
CA VAL A 315 -10.30 -1.09 16.16
C VAL A 315 -9.31 0.08 15.99
N ASN A 316 -8.30 -0.07 15.12
CA ASN A 316 -7.38 1.02 14.81
C ASN A 316 -8.12 2.23 14.23
N LEU A 317 -9.04 1.97 13.30
CA LEU A 317 -9.80 2.98 12.57
C LEU A 317 -10.94 3.62 13.39
N ALA A 318 -11.12 3.20 14.64
CA ALA A 318 -11.98 3.88 15.61
C ALA A 318 -11.22 4.96 16.43
N ASN A 319 -9.89 5.00 16.36
CA ASN A 319 -9.09 5.98 17.09
C ASN A 319 -9.29 7.42 16.54
N PRO A 320 -9.56 8.43 17.39
CA PRO A 320 -9.84 9.79 16.93
C PRO A 320 -8.74 10.44 16.08
N GLU A 321 -7.46 10.21 16.38
CA GLU A 321 -6.35 10.76 15.58
C GLU A 321 -6.30 10.12 14.20
N ILE A 322 -6.42 8.79 14.13
CA ILE A 322 -6.39 8.05 12.87
C ILE A 322 -7.59 8.44 11.98
N VAL A 323 -8.79 8.53 12.57
CA VAL A 323 -10.00 9.02 11.88
C VAL A 323 -9.79 10.42 11.31
N HIS A 324 -9.25 11.32 12.12
CA HIS A 324 -8.94 12.69 11.70
C HIS A 324 -7.94 12.71 10.54
N ASN A 325 -6.85 11.95 10.64
CA ASN A 325 -5.83 11.89 9.60
C ASN A 325 -6.41 11.41 8.26
N ILE A 326 -7.23 10.35 8.27
CA ILE A 326 -7.86 9.83 7.05
C ILE A 326 -8.80 10.88 6.43
N ARG A 327 -9.64 11.55 7.24
CA ARG A 327 -10.55 12.60 6.74
C ARG A 327 -9.79 13.79 6.17
N LYS A 328 -8.71 14.21 6.83
CA LYS A 328 -7.84 15.30 6.36
C LYS A 328 -7.07 14.93 5.09
N ALA A 329 -6.60 13.69 4.97
CA ALA A 329 -6.05 13.19 3.73
C ALA A 329 -7.09 13.19 2.59
N ILE A 330 -8.35 12.79 2.87
CA ILE A 330 -9.43 12.87 1.88
C ILE A 330 -9.63 14.31 1.41
N GLU A 331 -9.78 15.27 2.34
CA GLU A 331 -9.90 16.70 2.02
C GLU A 331 -8.78 17.18 1.09
N TYR A 332 -7.53 16.75 1.36
CA TYR A 332 -6.38 17.06 0.51
C TYR A 332 -6.54 16.53 -0.92
N THR A 333 -6.92 15.25 -1.07
CA THR A 333 -7.02 14.60 -2.39
C THR A 333 -8.19 15.07 -3.25
N ILE A 334 -9.25 15.64 -2.64
CA ILE A 334 -10.41 16.14 -3.38
C ILE A 334 -10.00 17.23 -4.39
N THR A 335 -9.05 18.10 -4.00
CA THR A 335 -8.61 19.26 -4.80
C THR A 335 -7.14 19.20 -5.21
N LEU A 336 -6.44 18.10 -4.92
CA LEU A 336 -5.04 17.93 -5.30
C LEU A 336 -4.92 17.91 -6.83
N ALA A 337 -4.43 19.00 -7.42
CA ALA A 337 -4.18 19.07 -8.85
C ALA A 337 -2.82 18.44 -9.22
N PRO A 338 -2.71 17.77 -10.39
CA PRO A 338 -1.43 17.32 -10.89
C PRO A 338 -0.55 18.52 -11.28
N PRO A 339 0.77 18.46 -11.06
CA PRO A 339 1.69 19.44 -11.61
C PRO A 339 1.70 19.35 -13.15
N ARG A 340 2.09 20.44 -13.81
CA ARG A 340 2.21 20.46 -15.27
C ARG A 340 3.46 19.73 -15.73
N PHE A 341 3.42 19.17 -16.94
CA PHE A 341 4.55 18.45 -17.53
C PHE A 341 5.84 19.30 -17.54
N GLU A 342 5.75 20.58 -17.90
CA GLU A 342 6.89 21.51 -17.91
C GLU A 342 7.41 21.90 -16.52
N GLU A 343 6.62 21.70 -15.46
CA GLU A 343 7.05 21.95 -14.07
C GLU A 343 7.90 20.79 -13.55
N ILE A 344 7.59 19.56 -13.99
CA ILE A 344 8.33 18.35 -13.61
C ILE A 344 9.55 18.14 -14.51
N PHE A 345 9.43 18.44 -15.80
CA PHE A 345 10.48 18.22 -16.80
C PHE A 345 10.84 19.54 -17.51
N PRO A 346 11.52 20.49 -16.84
CA PRO A 346 11.81 21.81 -17.40
C PRO A 346 12.71 21.76 -18.64
N ASP A 347 13.58 20.75 -18.73
CA ASP A 347 14.52 20.56 -19.84
C ASP A 347 13.92 19.75 -21.00
N ALA A 348 12.73 19.17 -20.83
CA ALA A 348 12.08 18.41 -21.90
C ALA A 348 11.51 19.33 -22.98
N ALA A 349 11.47 18.82 -24.22
CA ALA A 349 10.87 19.55 -25.34
C ALA A 349 9.38 19.80 -25.06
N ARG A 350 8.98 21.08 -25.12
CA ARG A 350 7.57 21.44 -25.00
C ARG A 350 6.79 20.97 -26.22
N PRO A 351 5.58 20.42 -26.05
CA PRO A 351 4.69 20.11 -27.17
C PRO A 351 4.46 21.33 -28.05
N ASP A 352 4.53 21.14 -29.37
CA ASP A 352 4.15 22.17 -30.34
C ASP A 352 2.67 22.55 -30.15
N PRO A 353 2.32 23.84 -29.97
CA PRO A 353 0.93 24.25 -29.78
C PRO A 353 -0.02 23.84 -30.91
N GLU A 354 0.45 23.77 -32.17
CA GLU A 354 -0.40 23.30 -33.26
C GLU A 354 -0.64 21.79 -33.19
N ALA A 355 0.38 21.01 -32.87
CA ALA A 355 0.26 19.58 -32.58
C ALA A 355 -0.70 19.30 -31.41
N VAL A 356 -0.59 20.06 -30.31
CA VAL A 356 -1.52 19.96 -29.16
C VAL A 356 -2.97 20.20 -29.60
N ARG A 357 -3.22 21.21 -30.45
CA ARG A 357 -4.57 21.52 -30.96
C ARG A 357 -5.11 20.40 -31.84
N ARG A 358 -4.29 19.84 -32.74
CA ARG A 358 -4.69 18.70 -33.58
C ARG A 358 -4.93 17.44 -32.73
N GLY A 359 -4.07 17.20 -31.76
CA GLY A 359 -4.18 16.11 -30.80
C GLY A 359 -5.43 16.20 -29.93
N GLN A 360 -5.84 17.41 -29.54
CA GLN A 360 -7.10 17.62 -28.84
C GLN A 360 -8.30 17.21 -29.70
N ALA A 361 -8.27 17.47 -31.02
CA ALA A 361 -9.34 17.05 -31.91
C ALA A 361 -9.45 15.52 -31.95
N VAL A 362 -8.32 14.81 -32.08
CA VAL A 362 -8.27 13.34 -32.00
C VAL A 362 -8.78 12.85 -30.63
N TYR A 363 -8.32 13.47 -29.54
CA TYR A 363 -8.77 13.14 -28.19
C TYR A 363 -10.29 13.28 -28.01
N ARG A 364 -10.87 14.36 -28.53
CA ARG A 364 -12.32 14.59 -28.45
C ARG A 364 -13.13 13.61 -29.28
N GLU A 365 -12.58 13.10 -30.37
CA GLU A 365 -13.21 12.09 -31.20
C GLU A 365 -13.20 10.71 -30.56
N TYR A 366 -12.06 10.28 -30.01
CA TYR A 366 -11.84 8.89 -29.59
C TYR A 366 -11.85 8.65 -28.07
N CYS A 367 -11.55 9.66 -27.26
CA CYS A 367 -11.30 9.48 -25.82
C CYS A 367 -12.35 10.18 -24.94
N MET A 368 -12.85 11.35 -25.37
CA MET A 368 -13.71 12.20 -24.55
C MET A 368 -14.98 11.50 -24.07
N THR A 369 -15.58 10.61 -24.87
CA THR A 369 -16.81 9.89 -24.47
C THR A 369 -16.64 9.15 -23.14
N CYS A 370 -15.50 8.49 -22.92
CA CYS A 370 -15.22 7.71 -21.71
C CYS A 370 -14.49 8.53 -20.65
N HIS A 371 -13.53 9.38 -21.05
CA HIS A 371 -12.64 10.06 -20.11
C HIS A 371 -13.06 11.48 -19.78
N GLY A 372 -13.94 12.12 -20.57
CA GLY A 372 -14.17 13.56 -20.53
C GLY A 372 -13.01 14.36 -21.13
N ASP A 373 -13.06 15.68 -21.08
CA ASP A 373 -12.01 16.59 -21.58
C ASP A 373 -11.73 17.72 -20.57
N ARG A 374 -10.53 18.29 -20.63
CA ARG A 374 -10.16 19.42 -19.78
C ARG A 374 -10.88 20.69 -20.23
N SER A 375 -11.57 21.35 -19.30
CA SER A 375 -12.26 22.62 -19.54
C SER A 375 -11.75 23.69 -18.56
N GLY A 376 -10.69 24.39 -18.97
CA GLY A 376 -10.00 25.36 -18.11
C GLY A 376 -9.34 24.69 -16.90
N GLN A 377 -9.78 25.06 -15.69
CA GLN A 377 -9.36 24.44 -14.42
C GLN A 377 -10.30 23.33 -13.95
N SER A 378 -11.25 22.91 -14.80
CA SER A 378 -12.25 21.90 -14.50
C SER A 378 -12.20 20.75 -15.52
N TRP A 379 -13.04 19.75 -15.31
CA TRP A 379 -13.17 18.59 -16.19
C TRP A 379 -14.59 18.48 -16.72
N GLU A 380 -14.75 18.47 -18.03
CA GLU A 380 -16.02 18.25 -18.73
C GLU A 380 -16.22 16.74 -18.88
N PRO A 381 -17.23 16.12 -18.24
CA PRO A 381 -17.48 14.69 -18.40
C PRO A 381 -18.01 14.37 -19.80
N GLY A 382 -17.60 13.24 -20.35
CA GLY A 382 -18.24 12.62 -21.51
C GLY A 382 -19.43 11.74 -21.10
N GLU A 383 -20.16 11.23 -22.09
CA GLU A 383 -21.37 10.43 -21.90
C GLU A 383 -21.18 9.21 -20.98
N ARG A 384 -20.01 8.56 -21.07
CA ARG A 384 -19.66 7.34 -20.32
C ARG A 384 -18.65 7.59 -19.21
N THR A 385 -18.39 8.86 -18.88
CA THR A 385 -17.52 9.17 -17.74
C THR A 385 -18.15 8.65 -16.45
N HIS A 386 -17.36 8.00 -15.60
CA HIS A 386 -17.75 7.28 -14.37
C HIS A 386 -18.44 5.92 -14.57
N GLU A 387 -18.70 5.52 -15.81
CA GLU A 387 -19.22 4.18 -16.11
C GLU A 387 -18.14 3.12 -15.87
N VAL A 388 -18.55 1.95 -15.38
CA VAL A 388 -17.71 0.74 -15.39
C VAL A 388 -17.82 0.12 -16.77
N ILE A 389 -16.77 0.25 -17.58
CA ILE A 389 -16.73 -0.31 -18.94
C ILE A 389 -16.48 -1.81 -18.84
N PRO A 390 -17.40 -2.67 -19.33
CA PRO A 390 -17.26 -4.12 -19.23
C PRO A 390 -15.93 -4.63 -19.76
N VAL A 391 -15.34 -5.62 -19.09
CA VAL A 391 -14.05 -6.21 -19.49
C VAL A 391 -14.11 -6.83 -20.89
N VAL A 392 -15.27 -7.37 -21.27
CA VAL A 392 -15.53 -7.92 -22.61
C VAL A 392 -15.52 -6.84 -23.70
N GLU A 393 -15.75 -5.58 -23.32
CA GLU A 393 -15.70 -4.43 -24.22
C GLU A 393 -14.29 -3.81 -24.24
N ILE A 394 -13.73 -3.49 -23.08
CA ILE A 394 -12.43 -2.80 -22.99
C ILE A 394 -11.24 -3.72 -23.28
N GLY A 395 -11.40 -5.04 -23.13
CA GLY A 395 -10.41 -6.06 -23.53
C GLY A 395 -9.12 -6.12 -22.70
N THR A 396 -9.06 -5.38 -21.59
CA THR A 396 -7.90 -5.39 -20.67
C THR A 396 -7.90 -6.64 -19.78
N ASP A 397 -6.80 -6.89 -19.07
CA ASP A 397 -6.64 -8.07 -18.22
C ASP A 397 -7.86 -8.28 -17.29
N PRO A 398 -8.49 -9.47 -17.27
CA PRO A 398 -9.73 -9.69 -16.53
C PRO A 398 -9.54 -10.10 -15.06
N GLU A 399 -8.34 -10.48 -14.63
CA GLU A 399 -8.14 -11.21 -13.36
C GLU A 399 -8.64 -10.41 -12.16
N ARG A 400 -8.41 -9.09 -12.13
CA ARG A 400 -8.86 -8.21 -11.04
C ARG A 400 -10.37 -8.25 -10.84
N VAL A 401 -11.16 -8.37 -11.90
CA VAL A 401 -12.64 -8.20 -11.84
C VAL A 401 -13.39 -9.51 -12.01
N MET A 402 -12.70 -10.58 -12.38
CA MET A 402 -13.30 -11.90 -12.64
C MET A 402 -12.98 -12.95 -11.58
N PHE A 403 -12.25 -12.62 -10.53
CA PHE A 403 -11.94 -13.60 -9.47
C PHE A 403 -13.21 -14.10 -8.76
N ARG A 404 -13.17 -15.36 -8.31
CA ARG A 404 -14.33 -16.11 -7.79
C ARG A 404 -15.07 -15.51 -6.60
N HIS A 405 -14.47 -14.56 -5.90
CA HIS A 405 -15.03 -13.93 -4.69
C HIS A 405 -15.46 -12.46 -4.94
N TYR A 406 -15.43 -12.00 -6.19
CA TYR A 406 -15.75 -10.61 -6.54
C TYR A 406 -17.18 -10.21 -6.13
N GLY A 407 -18.18 -11.06 -6.39
CA GLY A 407 -19.59 -10.75 -6.12
C GLY A 407 -19.98 -10.71 -4.63
N GLU A 408 -19.32 -11.52 -3.80
CA GLU A 408 -19.59 -11.59 -2.35
C GLU A 408 -18.81 -10.56 -1.54
N MET A 409 -17.71 -10.03 -2.08
CA MET A 409 -16.83 -9.11 -1.37
C MET A 409 -17.52 -7.82 -0.90
N PRO A 410 -18.37 -7.14 -1.68
CA PRO A 410 -19.08 -5.94 -1.23
C PRO A 410 -19.85 -6.14 0.07
N ASP A 411 -20.45 -7.32 0.21
CA ASP A 411 -21.24 -7.73 1.35
C ASP A 411 -20.38 -8.01 2.59
N ALA A 412 -19.19 -8.56 2.39
CA ALA A 412 -18.21 -8.74 3.46
C ALA A 412 -17.64 -7.40 3.93
N LEU A 413 -17.30 -6.50 3.00
CA LEU A 413 -16.80 -5.16 3.30
C LEU A 413 -17.83 -4.33 4.06
N TYR A 414 -19.09 -4.37 3.64
CA TYR A 414 -20.19 -3.69 4.34
C TYR A 414 -20.32 -4.13 5.81
N ARG A 415 -20.10 -5.42 6.10
CA ARG A 415 -20.20 -5.97 7.45
C ARG A 415 -18.93 -5.81 8.29
N TYR A 416 -17.83 -5.37 7.69
CA TYR A 416 -16.53 -5.29 8.36
C TYR A 416 -16.55 -4.28 9.51
N PHE A 417 -17.08 -3.07 9.28
CA PHE A 417 -17.17 -2.06 10.33
C PHE A 417 -18.46 -2.22 11.17
N PRO A 418 -18.38 -2.12 12.50
CA PRO A 418 -19.55 -1.98 13.36
C PRO A 418 -20.43 -0.79 12.94
N LYS A 419 -21.74 -0.86 13.21
CA LYS A 419 -22.70 0.18 12.75
C LYS A 419 -22.44 1.58 13.33
N ASP A 420 -21.86 1.65 14.51
CA ASP A 420 -21.50 2.88 15.23
C ASP A 420 -20.06 3.34 14.93
N HIS A 421 -19.33 2.60 14.09
CA HIS A 421 -17.97 2.93 13.72
C HIS A 421 -17.91 4.25 12.93
N PRO A 422 -16.87 5.09 13.11
CA PRO A 422 -16.73 6.37 12.38
C PRO A 422 -16.72 6.23 10.85
N PHE A 423 -16.32 5.07 10.34
CA PHE A 423 -16.31 4.70 8.91
C PHE A 423 -17.34 3.61 8.57
N ALA A 424 -18.43 3.50 9.33
CA ALA A 424 -19.52 2.59 8.98
C ALA A 424 -20.01 2.85 7.54
N LEU A 425 -20.16 1.78 6.76
CA LEU A 425 -20.40 1.87 5.32
C LEU A 425 -21.89 1.80 4.99
N ASP A 426 -22.28 2.49 3.93
CA ASP A 426 -23.57 2.28 3.27
C ASP A 426 -23.39 1.25 2.15
N ARG A 427 -24.13 0.14 2.21
CA ARG A 427 -24.05 -0.94 1.20
C ARG A 427 -24.39 -0.44 -0.21
N SER A 428 -25.22 0.58 -0.34
CA SER A 428 -25.58 1.19 -1.63
C SER A 428 -24.41 1.92 -2.31
N GLN A 429 -23.33 2.19 -1.57
CA GLN A 429 -22.12 2.88 -2.04
C GLN A 429 -20.97 1.92 -2.40
N ILE A 430 -21.20 0.61 -2.27
CA ILE A 430 -20.25 -0.45 -2.58
C ILE A 430 -20.84 -1.31 -3.70
N PHE A 431 -20.07 -1.66 -4.71
CA PHE A 431 -20.52 -2.34 -5.92
C PHE A 431 -19.72 -3.63 -6.17
N PRO A 432 -20.33 -4.64 -6.83
CA PRO A 432 -21.71 -4.67 -7.34
C PRO A 432 -22.79 -4.70 -6.25
N GLN A 433 -24.03 -4.33 -6.62
CA GLN A 433 -25.20 -4.53 -5.75
C GLN A 433 -25.59 -6.03 -5.73
N PRO A 434 -26.33 -6.51 -4.70
CA PRO A 434 -26.64 -7.93 -4.56
C PRO A 434 -27.31 -8.56 -5.79
N GLU A 435 -28.17 -7.83 -6.48
CA GLU A 435 -28.83 -8.23 -7.73
C GLU A 435 -27.87 -8.47 -8.90
N ASP A 436 -26.71 -7.82 -8.85
CA ASP A 436 -25.68 -7.83 -9.89
C ASP A 436 -24.43 -8.63 -9.49
N ALA A 437 -24.42 -9.24 -8.30
CA ALA A 437 -23.24 -9.90 -7.73
C ALA A 437 -22.65 -10.97 -8.66
N ASP A 438 -23.52 -11.75 -9.32
CA ASP A 438 -23.14 -12.83 -10.23
C ASP A 438 -23.16 -12.42 -11.70
N ASN A 439 -23.48 -11.17 -12.01
CA ASN A 439 -23.52 -10.67 -13.37
C ASN A 439 -22.09 -10.35 -13.84
N SER A 440 -21.45 -11.28 -14.55
CA SER A 440 -20.11 -11.09 -15.13
C SER A 440 -20.07 -10.04 -16.23
N ASP A 441 -21.18 -9.83 -16.94
CA ASP A 441 -21.21 -9.06 -18.18
C ASP A 441 -21.08 -7.55 -17.92
N ILE A 442 -21.30 -7.12 -16.69
CA ILE A 442 -21.15 -5.72 -16.26
C ILE A 442 -19.84 -5.46 -15.50
N ARG A 443 -19.02 -6.49 -15.28
CA ARG A 443 -17.75 -6.34 -14.54
C ARG A 443 -16.70 -5.77 -15.45
N GLY A 444 -15.94 -4.81 -14.95
CA GLY A 444 -14.96 -4.12 -15.77
C GLY A 444 -14.25 -3.00 -15.05
N TYR A 445 -13.78 -2.01 -15.81
CA TYR A 445 -12.92 -0.94 -15.30
C TYR A 445 -13.60 0.41 -15.45
N VAL A 446 -13.50 1.23 -14.41
CA VAL A 446 -14.13 2.54 -14.41
C VAL A 446 -13.45 3.50 -15.37
N ALA A 447 -14.22 4.10 -16.26
CA ALA A 447 -13.79 5.23 -17.06
C ALA A 447 -13.87 6.49 -16.21
N GLY A 448 -12.82 7.30 -16.19
CA GLY A 448 -12.83 8.53 -15.43
C GLY A 448 -11.85 9.56 -15.95
N PRO A 449 -11.85 10.75 -15.34
CA PRO A 449 -10.92 11.82 -15.68
C PRO A 449 -9.47 11.34 -15.76
N ILE A 450 -8.72 11.86 -16.73
CA ILE A 450 -7.30 11.53 -16.92
C ILE A 450 -6.39 12.76 -16.77
N ASP A 451 -6.72 13.64 -15.83
CA ASP A 451 -5.90 14.75 -15.37
C ASP A 451 -4.50 14.31 -14.90
N GLY A 452 -3.44 14.93 -15.41
CA GLY A 452 -2.07 14.47 -15.19
C GLY A 452 -1.79 13.14 -15.91
N ALA A 453 -2.24 12.96 -17.15
CA ALA A 453 -2.16 11.69 -17.89
C ALA A 453 -0.72 11.14 -17.93
N PHE A 454 0.27 12.02 -18.04
CA PHE A 454 1.68 11.65 -18.03
C PHE A 454 2.15 11.03 -16.70
N LEU A 455 1.53 11.38 -15.57
CA LEU A 455 1.88 10.85 -14.24
C LEU A 455 1.21 9.51 -13.92
N ARG A 456 0.48 8.92 -14.88
CA ARG A 456 -0.19 7.62 -14.71
C ARG A 456 0.67 6.43 -15.14
N ALA A 457 1.89 6.64 -15.62
CA ALA A 457 2.78 5.55 -15.99
C ALA A 457 3.13 4.67 -14.77
N PRO A 458 3.40 3.36 -14.97
CA PRO A 458 3.05 2.58 -16.14
C PRO A 458 1.52 2.47 -16.27
N TYR A 459 1.00 2.37 -17.49
CA TYR A 459 -0.40 2.46 -17.85
C TYR A 459 -1.18 1.15 -17.63
N LEU A 460 -2.51 1.24 -17.77
CA LEU A 460 -3.50 0.24 -17.37
C LEU A 460 -3.55 -0.01 -15.84
N HIS A 461 -4.54 -0.78 -15.39
CA HIS A 461 -4.76 -1.03 -13.96
C HIS A 461 -3.66 -1.90 -13.35
N ASN A 462 -2.96 -2.71 -14.15
CA ASN A 462 -1.94 -3.67 -13.72
C ASN A 462 -0.50 -3.23 -14.06
N ALA A 463 -0.31 -2.00 -14.56
CA ALA A 463 1.02 -1.47 -14.93
C ALA A 463 1.76 -2.31 -15.99
N SER A 464 1.03 -2.84 -16.98
CA SER A 464 1.56 -3.73 -18.04
C SER A 464 2.02 -2.99 -19.31
N VAL A 465 1.88 -1.67 -19.38
CA VAL A 465 2.30 -0.83 -20.52
C VAL A 465 3.16 0.32 -19.99
N LEU A 466 4.39 0.53 -20.48
CA LEU A 466 5.33 1.46 -19.85
C LEU A 466 5.13 2.92 -20.26
N THR A 467 4.69 3.17 -21.50
CA THR A 467 4.59 4.53 -22.06
C THR A 467 3.23 4.82 -22.68
N LEU A 468 2.83 6.10 -22.77
CA LEU A 468 1.62 6.47 -23.52
C LEU A 468 1.77 6.12 -24.99
N ALA A 469 2.96 6.26 -25.56
CA ALA A 469 3.22 5.88 -26.94
C ALA A 469 2.85 4.41 -27.20
N GLU A 470 3.13 3.50 -26.26
CA GLU A 470 2.66 2.11 -26.33
C GLU A 470 1.15 1.97 -26.06
N LEU A 471 0.60 2.73 -25.11
CA LEU A 471 -0.83 2.64 -24.74
C LEU A 471 -1.74 3.03 -25.91
N ILE A 472 -1.45 4.15 -26.57
CA ILE A 472 -2.23 4.69 -27.70
C ILE A 472 -1.87 4.02 -29.03
N ASN A 473 -1.06 2.95 -28.99
CA ASN A 473 -0.60 2.21 -30.16
C ASN A 473 0.17 3.06 -31.18
N LEU A 474 0.90 4.09 -30.74
CA LEU A 474 1.90 4.79 -31.57
C LEU A 474 3.11 3.88 -31.81
N GLU A 475 3.54 3.20 -30.76
CA GLU A 475 4.56 2.15 -30.77
C GLU A 475 3.93 0.79 -30.35
N PRO A 476 4.47 -0.35 -30.81
CA PRO A 476 4.00 -1.66 -30.34
C PRO A 476 4.31 -1.86 -28.85
N ARG A 477 3.35 -2.44 -28.11
CA ARG A 477 3.53 -2.76 -26.68
C ARG A 477 4.58 -3.86 -26.50
N ARG A 478 5.52 -3.66 -25.58
CA ARG A 478 6.50 -4.69 -25.21
C ARG A 478 5.82 -5.88 -24.52
N SER A 479 6.19 -7.10 -24.92
CA SER A 479 5.72 -8.34 -24.27
C SER A 479 6.49 -8.68 -22.99
N GLN A 480 7.75 -8.22 -22.91
CA GLN A 480 8.62 -8.36 -21.74
C GLN A 480 9.43 -7.07 -21.55
N PHE A 481 9.59 -6.65 -20.30
CA PHE A 481 10.35 -5.45 -19.93
C PHE A 481 10.77 -5.50 -18.46
N TYR A 482 11.66 -4.60 -18.06
CA TYR A 482 12.21 -4.53 -16.71
C TYR A 482 11.73 -3.28 -15.96
N ARG A 483 11.29 -3.45 -14.70
CA ARG A 483 10.75 -2.40 -13.82
C ARG A 483 11.51 -2.27 -12.50
N GLY A 484 11.50 -1.09 -11.92
CA GLY A 484 12.17 -0.75 -10.66
C GLY A 484 12.42 0.75 -10.63
N GLN A 485 13.67 1.15 -10.46
CA GLN A 485 14.05 2.57 -10.48
C GLN A 485 14.28 3.08 -11.91
N ASN A 486 13.29 2.93 -12.79
CA ASN A 486 13.39 3.31 -14.21
C ASN A 486 13.56 4.82 -14.39
N LEU A 487 14.22 5.20 -15.48
CA LEU A 487 14.20 6.58 -15.97
C LEU A 487 12.87 6.86 -16.66
N TYR A 488 12.38 8.09 -16.52
CA TYR A 488 11.21 8.59 -17.20
C TYR A 488 11.60 9.06 -18.61
N ASP A 489 10.95 8.48 -19.63
CA ASP A 489 11.07 8.86 -21.03
C ASP A 489 10.05 9.96 -21.32
N THR A 490 10.53 11.20 -21.43
CA THR A 490 9.69 12.38 -21.70
C THR A 490 9.15 12.43 -23.12
N ASP A 491 9.78 11.73 -24.06
CA ASP A 491 9.37 11.73 -25.46
C ASP A 491 8.18 10.80 -25.64
N ARG A 492 8.30 9.57 -25.13
CA ARG A 492 7.24 8.54 -25.16
C ARG A 492 6.21 8.67 -24.05
N VAL A 493 6.50 9.49 -23.03
CA VAL A 493 5.69 9.72 -21.83
C VAL A 493 5.46 8.45 -21.03
N GLY A 494 6.45 8.10 -20.21
CA GLY A 494 6.36 6.96 -19.30
C GLY A 494 7.74 6.51 -18.86
N PHE A 495 7.95 5.20 -18.70
CA PHE A 495 9.21 4.68 -18.22
C PHE A 495 10.04 3.98 -19.30
N ALA A 496 11.33 4.31 -19.36
CA ALA A 496 12.30 3.59 -20.16
C ALA A 496 12.59 2.22 -19.50
N SER A 497 12.63 1.18 -20.31
CA SER A 497 13.09 -0.14 -19.86
C SER A 497 14.56 -0.35 -20.23
N PRO A 498 15.42 -0.78 -19.29
CA PRO A 498 16.80 -1.12 -19.62
C PRO A 498 16.86 -2.30 -20.61
N PRO A 499 17.90 -2.37 -21.46
CA PRO A 499 17.98 -3.40 -22.51
C PRO A 499 18.34 -4.80 -21.99
N ARG A 500 18.74 -4.93 -20.71
CA ARG A 500 19.15 -6.20 -20.09
C ARG A 500 18.66 -6.26 -18.65
N ARG A 501 18.41 -7.49 -18.19
CA ARG A 501 18.12 -7.79 -16.78
C ARG A 501 19.30 -7.35 -15.90
N ASP A 502 18.97 -6.64 -14.84
CA ASP A 502 19.82 -6.51 -13.65
C ASP A 502 18.94 -6.92 -12.48
N ALA A 503 19.04 -8.19 -12.05
CA ALA A 503 18.19 -8.74 -10.99
C ALA A 503 18.39 -8.05 -9.63
N LEU A 504 19.45 -7.25 -9.47
CA LEU A 504 19.68 -6.47 -8.27
C LEU A 504 18.78 -5.23 -8.22
N ARG A 505 18.54 -4.60 -9.38
CA ARG A 505 17.85 -3.29 -9.50
C ARG A 505 16.50 -3.35 -10.20
N TYR A 506 16.28 -4.35 -11.04
CA TYR A 506 15.11 -4.46 -11.88
C TYR A 506 14.48 -5.84 -11.85
N PHE A 507 13.15 -5.81 -11.79
CA PHE A 507 12.25 -6.93 -11.86
C PHE A 507 11.82 -7.16 -13.31
N GLN A 508 11.93 -8.38 -13.83
CA GLN A 508 11.41 -8.72 -15.14
C GLN A 508 9.88 -8.86 -15.10
N PHE A 509 9.20 -8.11 -15.96
CA PHE A 509 7.76 -8.19 -16.17
C PHE A 509 7.47 -8.96 -17.45
N ASP A 510 6.68 -10.02 -17.33
CA ASP A 510 6.17 -10.81 -18.45
C ASP A 510 4.66 -10.62 -18.58
N THR A 511 4.22 -10.14 -19.74
CA THR A 511 2.81 -9.86 -20.04
C THR A 511 1.98 -11.12 -20.32
N SER A 512 2.62 -12.27 -20.53
CA SER A 512 1.95 -13.56 -20.70
C SER A 512 1.58 -14.24 -19.38
N ALA A 513 2.14 -13.77 -18.26
CA ALA A 513 1.80 -14.28 -16.94
C ALA A 513 0.34 -13.89 -16.57
N PRO A 514 -0.38 -14.73 -15.81
CA PRO A 514 -1.73 -14.39 -15.35
C PRO A 514 -1.77 -13.05 -14.61
N GLY A 515 -2.75 -12.20 -14.92
CA GLY A 515 -2.92 -10.87 -14.31
C GLY A 515 -2.00 -9.78 -14.87
N ASN A 516 -1.12 -10.13 -15.82
CA ASN A 516 -0.15 -9.22 -16.42
C ASN A 516 -0.47 -8.84 -17.87
N ALA A 517 -1.62 -9.23 -18.41
CA ALA A 517 -1.92 -8.97 -19.81
C ALA A 517 -1.85 -7.46 -20.11
N ASN A 518 -1.25 -7.14 -21.26
CA ASN A 518 -1.10 -5.78 -21.78
C ASN A 518 -2.04 -5.53 -22.97
N THR A 519 -3.13 -6.28 -23.09
CA THR A 519 -4.12 -6.19 -24.17
C THR A 519 -5.21 -5.17 -23.84
N GLY A 520 -6.04 -4.85 -24.84
CA GLY A 520 -7.22 -4.01 -24.67
C GLY A 520 -6.92 -2.53 -24.59
N HIS A 521 -7.98 -1.73 -24.48
CA HIS A 521 -7.92 -0.28 -24.58
C HIS A 521 -7.20 0.15 -25.87
N ASP A 522 -7.60 -0.44 -27.00
CA ASP A 522 -6.98 -0.25 -28.32
C ASP A 522 -7.62 0.94 -29.06
N TYR A 523 -7.44 2.13 -28.50
CA TYR A 523 -7.95 3.38 -29.06
C TYR A 523 -6.79 4.35 -29.36
N PRO A 524 -6.92 5.19 -30.40
CA PRO A 524 -7.97 5.22 -31.42
C PRO A 524 -8.02 3.99 -32.34
N TRP A 525 -6.86 3.36 -32.57
CA TRP A 525 -6.70 2.22 -33.48
C TRP A 525 -5.88 1.11 -32.83
N THR A 526 -6.07 -0.12 -33.29
CA THR A 526 -5.14 -1.21 -32.99
C THR A 526 -3.80 -0.99 -33.70
N ILE A 527 -2.73 -1.63 -33.22
CA ILE A 527 -1.38 -1.46 -33.79
C ILE A 527 -1.28 -1.87 -35.28
N ASP A 528 -2.09 -2.86 -35.68
CA ASP A 528 -2.12 -3.45 -37.03
C ASP A 528 -3.27 -2.91 -37.89
N ASP A 529 -4.00 -1.90 -37.41
CA ASP A 529 -5.13 -1.31 -38.13
C ASP A 529 -4.64 -0.62 -39.43
N PRO A 530 -5.20 -0.95 -40.62
CA PRO A 530 -4.87 -0.28 -41.87
C PRO A 530 -5.18 1.23 -41.88
N GLU A 531 -6.12 1.69 -41.04
CA GLU A 531 -6.50 3.09 -40.90
C GLU A 531 -5.68 3.83 -39.83
N ARG A 532 -4.75 3.15 -39.14
CA ARG A 532 -3.87 3.76 -38.12
C ARG A 532 -3.11 4.94 -38.70
N ASP A 533 -3.24 6.10 -38.07
CA ASP A 533 -2.52 7.32 -38.43
C ASP A 533 -1.46 7.68 -37.36
N PRO A 534 -0.17 7.33 -37.56
CA PRO A 534 0.90 7.66 -36.62
C PRO A 534 1.10 9.16 -36.40
N ALA A 535 0.75 10.02 -37.38
CA ALA A 535 0.88 11.46 -37.22
C ALA A 535 -0.20 11.99 -36.26
N ALA A 536 -1.45 11.51 -36.42
CA ALA A 536 -2.53 11.80 -35.48
C ALA A 536 -2.23 11.30 -34.06
N LEU A 537 -1.62 10.11 -33.93
CA LEU A 537 -1.19 9.56 -32.63
C LEU A 537 -0.07 10.37 -31.99
N ALA A 538 0.88 10.89 -32.77
CA ALA A 538 1.93 11.78 -32.27
C ALA A 538 1.35 13.13 -31.78
N ASP A 539 0.39 13.68 -32.52
CA ASP A 539 -0.36 14.87 -32.09
C ASP A 539 -1.18 14.57 -30.81
N LEU A 540 -1.85 13.41 -30.73
CA LEU A 540 -2.56 12.96 -29.53
C LEU A 540 -1.62 12.86 -28.32
N LEU A 541 -0.43 12.27 -28.48
CA LEU A 541 0.58 12.19 -27.43
C LEU A 541 1.00 13.60 -26.96
N ALA A 542 1.16 14.54 -27.90
CA ALA A 542 1.45 15.93 -27.58
C ALA A 542 0.34 16.57 -26.73
N TYR A 543 -0.95 16.30 -27.04
CA TYR A 543 -2.07 16.76 -26.23
C TYR A 543 -2.12 16.12 -24.83
N LEU A 544 -1.90 14.81 -24.74
CA LEU A 544 -1.90 14.08 -23.46
C LEU A 544 -0.80 14.54 -22.49
N LYS A 545 0.31 15.10 -22.97
CA LYS A 545 1.32 15.77 -22.13
C LYS A 545 0.78 17.03 -21.43
N THR A 546 -0.32 17.60 -21.92
CA THR A 546 -0.88 18.87 -21.41
C THR A 546 -2.06 18.70 -20.45
N LEU A 547 -2.54 17.46 -20.29
CA LEU A 547 -3.58 17.05 -19.34
C LEU A 547 -2.99 16.83 -17.95
#